data_AF-A0AA40EB57-F1
#
_entry.id   AF-A0AA40EB57-F1
#
_cell.length_a   1.000
_cell.length_b   1.000
_cell.length_c   1.000
_cell.angle_alpha   90.00
_cell.angle_beta   90.00
_cell.angle_gamma   90.00
#
_symmetry.space_group_name_H-M   'P 1'
#
loop_
_entity.id
_entity.type
_entity.pdbx_description
1 polymer ?
#
loop_
_entity_poly.entity_id
_entity_poly.type
_entity_poly.pdbx_seq_one_letter_code
_entity_poly.pdbx_strand_id
1 'polypeptide(L)' 'MRLSGLQREVLILYRQCLRECRKKPEATRKHFQTFARDEFEKNIKLDKRDFSAIEFLLRKGRRQLEMYASPGVKDIRK' A
#
# COMPACT_ATOMS: atom_id res chain seq x y z
N MET A 1 -16.17 9.78 -15.23
CA MET A 1 -14.99 10.62 -14.94
C MET A 1 -13.72 9.79 -15.06
N ARG A 2 -12.71 10.29 -15.76
CA ARG A 2 -11.40 9.64 -15.93
C ARG A 2 -10.54 9.90 -14.69
N LEU A 3 -9.91 8.86 -14.14
CA LEU A 3 -8.98 9.01 -13.02
C LEU A 3 -7.74 9.80 -13.47
N SER A 4 -7.24 10.69 -12.61
CA SER A 4 -5.96 11.36 -12.84
C SER A 4 -4.80 10.36 -12.83
N GLY A 5 -3.64 10.74 -13.38
CA GLY A 5 -2.43 9.91 -13.33
C GLY A 5 -2.09 9.48 -11.90
N LEU A 6 -2.10 10.45 -10.98
CA LEU A 6 -1.83 10.22 -9.56
C LEU A 6 -2.84 9.27 -8.90
N GLN A 7 -4.14 9.44 -9.18
CA GLN A 7 -5.17 8.52 -8.68
C GLN A 7 -4.96 7.09 -9.19
N ARG A 8 -4.52 6.92 -10.44
CA ARG A 8 -4.18 5.59 -10.97
C ARG A 8 -2.96 5.01 -10.26
N GLU A 9 -1.94 5.82 -9.95
CA GLU A 9 -0.77 5.37 -9.21
C GLU A 9 -1.11 4.87 -7.81
N VAL A 10 -2.03 5.54 -7.09
CA VAL A 10 -2.53 5.08 -5.78
C VAL A 10 -3.16 3.69 -5.89
N LEU A 11 -4.01 3.47 -6.89
CA LEU A 11 -4.64 2.16 -7.12
C LEU A 11 -3.64 1.08 -7.54
N ILE A 12 -2.63 1.45 -8.34
CA ILE A 12 -1.55 0.53 -8.74
C ILE A 12 -0.78 0.09 -7.51
N LEU A 13 -0.37 1.03 -6.65
CA LEU A 13 0.36 0.74 -5.42
C LEU A 13 -0.45 -0.19 -4.50
N TYR A 14 -1.73 0.10 -4.29
CA TYR A 14 -2.60 -0.75 -3.46
C TYR A 14 -2.66 -2.19 -3.99
N ARG A 15 -2.86 -2.36 -5.30
CA ARG A 15 -2.90 -3.69 -5.93
C ARG A 15 -1.55 -4.41 -5.85
N GLN A 16 -0.44 -3.69 -5.96
CA GLN A 16 0.90 -4.24 -5.79
C GLN A 16 1.08 -4.77 -4.36
N CYS A 17 0.69 -4.01 -3.33
CA CYS A 17 0.71 -4.48 -1.95
C CYS A 17 -0.04 -5.81 -1.80
N LEU A 18 -1.27 -5.89 -2.30
CA LEU A 18 -2.07 -7.12 -2.22
C LEU A 18 -1.47 -8.30 -2.99
N ARG A 19 -0.79 -8.05 -4.11
CA ARG A 19 -0.08 -9.09 -4.87
C ARG A 19 1.14 -9.60 -4.11
N GLU A 20 1.94 -8.72 -3.53
CA GLU A 20 3.10 -9.11 -2.73
C GLU A 20 2.69 -9.87 -1.46
N CYS A 21 1.55 -9.54 -0.86
CA CYS A 21 0.98 -10.32 0.25
C CYS A 21 0.78 -11.80 -0.12
N ARG A 22 0.41 -12.11 -1.38
CA ARG A 22 0.18 -13.50 -1.82
C ARG A 22 1.47 -14.33 -1.83
N LYS A 23 2.63 -13.70 -1.92
CA LYS A 23 3.93 -14.38 -1.84
C LYS A 23 4.34 -14.72 -0.41
N LYS A 24 3.65 -14.17 0.59
CA LYS A 24 3.91 -14.44 2.01
C LYS A 24 3.26 -15.75 2.48
N PRO A 25 3.79 -16.37 3.56
CA PRO A 25 3.20 -17.56 4.16
C PRO A 25 1.72 -17.36 4.45
N GLU A 26 0.92 -18.40 4.26
CA GLU A 26 -0.54 -18.33 4.41
C GLU A 26 -0.97 -17.86 5.80
N ALA A 27 -0.27 -18.36 6.84
CA ALA A 27 -0.53 -18.02 8.23
C ALA A 27 -0.39 -16.52 8.55
N THR A 28 0.48 -15.79 7.84
CA THR A 28 0.79 -14.37 8.12
C THR A 28 0.26 -13.42 7.05
N ARG A 29 -0.18 -13.95 5.90
CA ARG A 29 -0.72 -13.18 4.77
C ARG A 29 -1.82 -12.20 5.16
N LYS A 30 -2.70 -12.59 6.10
CA LYS A 30 -3.79 -11.74 6.58
C LYS A 30 -3.28 -10.48 7.30
N HIS A 31 -2.16 -10.56 7.99
CA HIS A 31 -1.56 -9.40 8.66
C HIS A 31 -1.11 -8.35 7.63
N PHE A 32 -0.42 -8.78 6.57
CA PHE A 32 -0.01 -7.89 5.47
C PHE A 32 -1.20 -7.24 4.76
N GLN A 33 -2.26 -8.00 4.48
CA GLN A 33 -3.47 -7.46 3.85
C GLN A 33 -4.17 -6.44 4.75
N THR A 34 -4.30 -6.73 6.04
CA THR A 34 -4.94 -5.84 7.01
C THR A 34 -4.13 -4.55 7.16
N PHE A 35 -2.82 -4.66 7.32
CA PHE A 35 -1.92 -3.50 7.36
C PHE A 35 -2.05 -2.61 6.12
N ALA A 36 -1.98 -3.21 4.92
CA ALA A 36 -2.13 -2.46 3.68
C ALA A 36 -3.51 -1.79 3.58
N ARG A 37 -4.57 -2.44 4.05
CA ARG A 37 -5.91 -1.83 4.05
C ARG A 37 -6.00 -0.67 5.03
N ASP A 38 -5.56 -0.87 6.27
CA ASP A 38 -5.56 0.15 7.33
C ASP A 38 -4.80 1.41 6.90
N GLU A 39 -3.61 1.26 6.30
CA GLU A 39 -2.81 2.42 5.87
C GLU A 39 -3.51 3.25 4.78
N PHE A 40 -4.23 2.60 3.85
CA PHE A 40 -4.98 3.31 2.81
C PHE A 40 -6.28 3.90 3.36
N GLU A 41 -6.98 3.19 4.25
CA GLU A 41 -8.22 3.67 4.88
C GLU A 41 -7.98 4.91 5.75
N LYS A 42 -6.86 4.99 6.48
CA LYS A 42 -6.45 6.18 7.24
C LYS A 42 -6.41 7.46 6.40
N ASN A 43 -6.11 7.34 5.11
CA ASN A 43 -5.89 8.46 4.20
C ASN A 43 -7.05 8.66 3.20
N ILE A 44 -8.15 7.90 3.31
CA ILE A 44 -9.26 7.96 2.35
C ILE A 44 -9.97 9.32 2.33
N LYS A 45 -9.90 10.06 3.44
CA LYS A 45 -10.48 11.39 3.63
C LYS A 45 -9.56 12.54 3.17
N LEU A 46 -8.34 12.23 2.72
CA LEU A 46 -7.41 13.23 2.21
C LEU A 46 -8.02 13.93 0.98
N ASP A 47 -7.85 15.25 0.89
CA ASP A 47 -8.30 16.00 -0.28
C ASP A 47 -7.56 15.49 -1.53
N LYS A 48 -8.32 15.17 -2.57
CA LYS A 48 -7.80 14.72 -3.87
C LYS A 48 -6.95 15.78 -4.57
N ARG A 49 -7.04 17.05 -4.14
CA ARG A 49 -6.24 18.18 -4.62
C ARG A 49 -4.95 18.41 -3.83
N ASP A 50 -4.76 17.72 -2.70
CA ASP A 50 -3.51 17.78 -1.95
C ASP A 50 -2.46 16.86 -2.60
N PHE A 51 -1.97 17.31 -3.76
CA PHE A 51 -1.04 16.53 -4.57
C PHE A 51 0.26 16.23 -3.82
N SER A 52 0.77 17.19 -3.05
CA SER A 52 2.01 17.04 -2.29
C SER A 52 1.90 15.97 -1.20
N ALA A 53 0.79 15.93 -0.44
CA ALA A 53 0.57 14.88 0.54
C ALA A 53 0.41 13.50 -0.13
N ILE A 54 -0.34 13.43 -1.23
CA ILE A 54 -0.54 12.16 -1.96
C ILE A 54 0.79 11.64 -2.51
N GLU A 55 1.62 12.48 -3.12
CA GLU A 55 2.94 12.10 -3.63
C GLU A 55 3.89 11.65 -2.52
N PHE A 56 3.86 12.33 -1.37
CA PHE A 56 4.61 11.90 -0.20
C PHE A 56 4.18 10.51 0.26
N LEU A 57 2.87 10.26 0.38
CA LEU A 57 2.33 8.96 0.79
C LEU A 57 2.63 7.87 -0.24
N LEU A 58 2.58 8.17 -1.54
CA LEU A 58 2.96 7.23 -2.59
C LEU A 58 4.44 6.84 -2.48
N ARG A 59 5.34 7.80 -2.30
CA ARG A 59 6.78 7.52 -2.10
C ARG A 59 7.01 6.68 -0.84
N LYS A 60 6.36 7.04 0.27
CA LYS A 60 6.42 6.29 1.53
C LYS A 60 5.93 4.85 1.35
N GLY A 61 4.76 4.67 0.73
CA GLY A 61 4.17 3.36 0.52
C GLY A 61 4.99 2.47 -0.43
N ARG A 62 5.62 3.03 -1.47
CA ARG A 62 6.56 2.29 -2.34
C ARG A 62 7.76 1.77 -1.56
N ARG A 63 8.38 2.59 -0.71
CA ARG A 63 9.50 2.16 0.16
C ARG A 63 9.08 1.06 1.13
N GLN A 64 7.90 1.19 1.74
CA GLN A 64 7.36 0.14 2.62
C GLN A 64 7.10 -1.16 1.86
N LEU A 65 6.54 -1.09 0.66
CA LEU A 65 6.30 -2.24 -0.20
C LEU A 65 7.61 -2.96 -0.54
N GLU A 66 8.66 -2.22 -0.93
CA GLU A 66 9.98 -2.79 -1.23
C GLU A 66 10.56 -3.53 -0.01
N MET A 67 10.52 -2.91 1.16
CA MET A 67 11.00 -3.51 2.41
C MET A 67 10.21 -4.79 2.75
N TYR A 68 8.88 -4.74 2.69
CA TYR A 68 8.03 -5.88 3.03
C TYR A 68 7.98 -6.94 1.93
N ALA A 69 8.34 -6.64 0.68
CA ALA A 69 8.44 -7.62 -0.39
C ALA A 69 9.64 -8.55 -0.20
N SER A 70 10.67 -8.13 0.53
CA SER A 70 11.85 -8.95 0.83
C SER A 70 11.48 -10.34 1.36
N PRO A 71 12.05 -11.44 0.82
CA PRO A 71 11.77 -12.81 1.26
C PRO A 71 12.08 -13.06 2.74
N GLY A 72 13.00 -12.29 3.32
CA GLY A 72 13.35 -12.37 4.74
C GLY A 72 12.23 -11.90 5.68
N VAL A 73 11.33 -11.03 5.20
CA VAL A 73 10.20 -10.55 5.98
C VAL A 73 9.03 -11.50 5.82
N LYS A 74 8.79 -12.33 6.85
CA LYS A 74 7.75 -13.38 6.83
C LYS A 74 6.47 -12.99 7.55
N ASP A 75 6.50 -11.98 8.41
CA ASP A 75 5.35 -11.52 9.19
C ASP A 75 5.47 -10.02 9.49
N ILE A 76 4.33 -9.37 9.71
CA ILE A 76 4.24 -8.04 10.30
C ILE A 76 3.23 -8.10 11.44
N ARG A 77 3.68 -7.84 12.66
CA ARG A 77 2.79 -7.76 13.82
C ARG A 77 2.51 -6.30 14.09
N LYS A 78 1.23 -5.98 14.29
CA LYS A 78 0.77 -4.66 14.70
C LYS A 78 0.59 -4.67 16.21
#